data_AF-A0A0N1NWP7-F1
#
_entry.id   AF-A0A0N1NWP7-F1
#
_cell.length_a   1.000
_cell.length_b   1.000
_cell.length_c   1.000
_cell.angle_alpha   90.00
_cell.angle_beta   90.00
_cell.angle_gamma   90.00
#
_symmetry.space_group_name_H-M   'P 1'
#
loop_
_entity.id
_entity.type
_entity.pdbx_description
1 polymer ?
#
loop_
_entity_poly.entity_id
_entity_poly.type
_entity_poly.pdbx_seq_one_letter_code
_entity_poly.pdbx_strand_id
1 'polypeptide(L)'
;MPGILVQEPKSDTMPTKIDGQAMERLVDDIEELNIKRDQALKQQQPTDDIYTASQFDTEKDKTQFRQYEEAPQHVKDFYREQHTKQTVAYNLKARNDFKTRVRAEMTIWEAMEKLNSIIDDSDPDTDLSQIEHLIQSAEAMRRDGKPRWMQVTGLIHDLGKLLVIFGAPGQWAVVGDTFPVGCRFDDKCVYGNKSFDANPDYNDSIYSSEHGIYTPGCGLDNVMLGWGHDEYLYHVVKDQSKLPDEALAMIRYHSFYRGTSRERIGG
;
A
#
# COMPACT_ATOMS: atom_id res chain seq x y z
N MET A 1 -59.65 -32.38 -10.97
CA MET A 1 -58.60 -31.49 -11.49
C MET A 1 -58.89 -30.06 -11.02
N PRO A 2 -58.38 -29.62 -9.86
CA PRO A 2 -58.39 -28.20 -9.49
C PRO A 2 -57.02 -27.58 -9.75
N GLY A 3 -57.01 -26.47 -10.50
CA GLY A 3 -55.82 -25.76 -10.95
C GLY A 3 -55.10 -24.99 -9.84
N ILE A 4 -53.77 -24.99 -9.94
CA ILE A 4 -52.86 -24.19 -9.11
C ILE A 4 -52.90 -22.74 -9.62
N LEU A 5 -53.31 -21.82 -8.76
CA LEU A 5 -53.18 -20.38 -8.99
C LEU A 5 -51.72 -19.97 -8.82
N VAL A 6 -51.05 -19.68 -9.94
CA VAL A 6 -49.75 -19.00 -9.95
C VAL A 6 -50.00 -17.51 -9.76
N GLN A 7 -49.55 -16.94 -8.64
CA GLN A 7 -49.49 -15.49 -8.46
C GLN A 7 -48.31 -14.95 -9.27
N GLU A 8 -48.60 -14.10 -10.25
CA GLU A 8 -47.56 -13.32 -10.95
C GLU A 8 -46.93 -12.28 -10.00
N PRO A 9 -45.61 -12.04 -10.11
CA PRO A 9 -44.93 -11.05 -9.29
C PRO A 9 -45.45 -9.65 -9.64
N LYS A 10 -45.92 -8.92 -8.62
CA LYS A 10 -46.26 -7.51 -8.75
C LYS A 10 -45.00 -6.74 -9.17
N SER A 11 -45.07 -6.11 -10.33
CA SER A 11 -44.14 -5.07 -10.77
C SER A 11 -44.21 -3.90 -9.80
N ASP A 12 -43.32 -3.86 -8.81
CA ASP A 12 -43.15 -2.69 -7.97
C ASP A 12 -42.52 -1.58 -8.81
N THR A 13 -43.30 -0.53 -9.01
CA THR A 13 -42.86 0.74 -9.57
C THR A 13 -41.71 1.29 -8.74
N MET A 14 -40.56 1.55 -9.38
CA MET A 14 -39.42 2.23 -8.78
C MET A 14 -39.86 3.57 -8.15
N PRO A 15 -39.67 3.77 -6.84
CA PRO A 15 -40.13 4.97 -6.15
C PRO A 15 -39.43 6.22 -6.67
N THR A 16 -40.22 7.20 -7.08
CA THR A 16 -39.82 8.41 -7.82
C THR A 16 -39.34 9.57 -6.93
N LYS A 17 -38.99 9.29 -5.67
CA LYS A 17 -38.38 10.25 -4.74
C LYS A 17 -37.54 9.47 -3.73
N ILE A 18 -36.22 9.56 -3.86
CA ILE A 18 -35.28 8.97 -2.90
C ILE A 18 -35.27 9.89 -1.67
N ASP A 19 -35.87 9.43 -0.57
CA ASP A 19 -35.79 10.09 0.73
C ASP A 19 -34.38 9.86 1.30
N GLY A 20 -33.55 10.91 1.33
CA GLY A 20 -32.17 10.84 1.80
C GLY A 20 -32.06 10.37 3.25
N GLN A 21 -33.03 10.69 4.12
CA GLN A 21 -33.00 10.25 5.51
C GLN A 21 -33.37 8.76 5.64
N ALA A 22 -34.27 8.27 4.78
CA ALA A 22 -34.57 6.86 4.72
C ALA A 22 -33.37 6.06 4.17
N MET A 23 -32.65 6.63 3.21
CA MET A 23 -31.41 6.03 2.69
C MET A 23 -30.32 5.99 3.76
N GLU A 24 -30.10 7.07 4.50
CA GLU A 24 -29.10 7.15 5.58
C GLU A 24 -29.39 6.11 6.67
N ARG A 25 -30.64 5.99 7.12
CA ARG A 25 -31.05 4.93 8.06
C ARG A 25 -30.84 3.53 7.51
N LEU A 26 -31.16 3.31 6.23
CA LEU A 26 -30.95 2.02 5.60
C LEU A 26 -29.46 1.67 5.53
N VAL A 27 -28.59 2.65 5.25
CA VAL A 27 -27.13 2.47 5.26
C VAL A 27 -26.64 2.13 6.66
N ASP A 28 -27.10 2.83 7.70
CA ASP A 28 -26.78 2.55 9.09
C ASP A 28 -27.24 1.15 9.51
N ASP A 29 -28.47 0.76 9.14
CA ASP A 29 -29.04 -0.56 9.43
C ASP A 29 -28.25 -1.68 8.73
N ILE A 30 -27.81 -1.45 7.48
CA ILE A 30 -26.94 -2.37 6.73
C ILE A 30 -25.57 -2.46 7.40
N GLU A 31 -25.00 -1.34 7.86
CA GLU A 31 -23.72 -1.35 8.59
C GLU A 31 -23.87 -2.14 9.91
N GLU A 32 -24.94 -1.92 10.66
CA GLU A 32 -25.21 -2.64 11.91
C GLU A 32 -25.39 -4.16 11.66
N LEU A 33 -26.12 -4.53 10.61
CA LEU A 33 -26.26 -5.93 10.19
C LEU A 33 -24.93 -6.55 9.78
N ASN A 34 -24.09 -5.82 9.04
CA ASN A 34 -22.76 -6.29 8.64
C ASN A 34 -21.85 -6.44 9.87
N ILE A 35 -21.90 -5.53 10.83
CA ILE A 35 -21.17 -5.64 12.10
C ILE A 35 -21.63 -6.88 12.87
N LYS A 36 -22.94 -7.11 13.01
CA LYS A 36 -23.49 -8.28 13.72
C LYS A 36 -23.11 -9.59 13.01
N ARG A 37 -23.15 -9.60 11.67
CA ARG A 37 -22.71 -10.73 10.86
C ARG A 37 -21.22 -11.01 11.07
N ASP A 38 -20.38 -10.00 11.01
CA ASP A 38 -18.93 -10.12 11.20
C ASP A 38 -18.61 -10.56 12.65
N GLN A 39 -19.35 -10.09 13.65
CA GLN A 39 -19.24 -10.55 15.04
C GLN A 39 -19.68 -12.01 15.19
N ALA A 40 -20.77 -12.43 14.55
CA ALA A 40 -21.22 -13.82 14.58
C ALA A 40 -20.23 -14.76 13.89
N LEU A 41 -19.61 -14.33 12.79
CA LEU A 41 -18.52 -15.05 12.12
C LEU A 41 -17.29 -15.17 13.04
N LYS A 42 -16.92 -14.08 13.74
CA LYS A 42 -15.83 -14.07 14.74
C LYS A 42 -16.11 -14.94 15.97
N GLN A 43 -17.37 -15.16 16.34
CA GLN A 43 -17.74 -16.07 17.44
C GLN A 43 -17.68 -17.54 17.04
N GLN A 44 -17.75 -17.83 15.73
CA GLN A 44 -17.68 -19.19 15.18
C GLN A 44 -16.25 -19.62 14.81
N GLN A 45 -15.33 -18.66 14.69
CA GLN A 45 -13.91 -18.91 14.45
C GLN A 45 -13.10 -18.67 15.74
N PRO A 46 -11.99 -19.40 15.98
CA PRO A 46 -11.06 -19.04 17.05
C PRO A 46 -10.64 -17.57 16.90
N THR A 47 -10.30 -16.90 17.99
CA THR A 47 -9.73 -15.55 17.93
C THR A 47 -8.40 -15.59 17.19
N ASP A 48 -8.44 -15.44 15.88
CA ASP A 48 -7.25 -15.36 15.06
C ASP A 48 -6.49 -14.10 15.46
N ASP A 49 -5.34 -14.31 16.07
CA ASP A 49 -4.37 -13.28 16.40
C ASP A 49 -4.01 -12.50 15.11
N ILE A 50 -3.58 -11.24 15.23
CA ILE A 50 -3.08 -10.47 14.09
C ILE A 50 -1.94 -11.23 13.38
N TYR A 51 -1.20 -12.05 14.12
CA TYR A 51 -0.12 -12.91 13.63
C TYR A 51 -0.61 -14.22 12.97
N THR A 52 -1.90 -14.55 13.04
CA THR A 52 -2.44 -15.70 12.29
C THR A 52 -2.33 -15.46 10.79
N ALA A 53 -1.75 -16.45 10.09
CA ALA A 53 -1.52 -16.40 8.65
C ALA A 53 -2.83 -16.21 7.87
N SER A 54 -2.77 -15.40 6.80
CA SER A 54 -3.92 -15.18 5.90
C SER A 54 -4.33 -16.49 5.23
N GLN A 55 -5.65 -16.70 5.13
CA GLN A 55 -6.21 -17.84 4.40
C GLN A 55 -6.50 -17.49 2.93
N PHE A 56 -6.62 -16.19 2.60
CA PHE A 56 -7.01 -15.69 1.28
C PHE A 56 -6.07 -16.10 0.14
N ASP A 57 -4.76 -16.18 0.39
CA ASP A 57 -3.76 -16.45 -0.64
C ASP A 57 -3.17 -17.87 -0.56
N THR A 58 -3.75 -18.74 0.27
CA THR A 58 -3.21 -20.10 0.53
C THR A 58 -3.23 -21.01 -0.70
N GLU A 59 -4.18 -20.80 -1.60
CA GLU A 59 -4.30 -21.55 -2.86
C GLU A 59 -3.53 -20.89 -4.02
N LYS A 60 -2.96 -19.69 -3.81
CA LYS A 60 -2.22 -18.97 -4.85
C LYS A 60 -0.77 -19.43 -4.88
N ASP A 61 -0.27 -19.74 -6.07
CA ASP A 61 1.16 -19.98 -6.28
C ASP A 61 1.92 -18.65 -6.19
N LYS A 62 2.58 -18.43 -5.05
CA LYS A 62 3.34 -17.21 -4.76
C LYS A 62 4.55 -17.03 -5.68
N THR A 63 4.97 -18.08 -6.40
CA THR A 63 6.10 -18.00 -7.34
C THR A 63 5.74 -17.30 -8.66
N GLN A 64 4.46 -17.07 -8.93
CA GLN A 64 3.97 -16.44 -10.16
C GLN A 64 3.88 -14.91 -10.08
N PHE A 65 3.96 -14.33 -8.88
CA PHE A 65 3.88 -12.89 -8.68
C PHE A 65 5.26 -12.24 -8.72
N ARG A 66 5.35 -10.99 -9.20
CA ARG A 66 6.58 -10.18 -9.17
C ARG A 66 7.78 -10.84 -9.87
N GLN A 67 7.55 -11.43 -11.04
CA GLN A 67 8.62 -12.00 -11.87
C GLN A 67 9.35 -10.91 -12.67
N TYR A 68 10.32 -10.24 -12.03
CA TYR A 68 11.04 -9.12 -12.64
C TYR A 68 11.95 -9.50 -13.82
N GLU A 69 12.39 -10.76 -13.92
CA GLU A 69 13.22 -11.26 -15.02
C GLU A 69 12.46 -11.22 -16.36
N GLU A 70 11.19 -11.66 -16.34
CA GLU A 70 10.29 -11.69 -17.48
C GLU A 70 9.44 -10.41 -17.63
N ALA A 71 9.65 -9.43 -16.74
CA ALA A 71 8.87 -8.19 -16.75
C ALA A 71 9.07 -7.38 -18.05
N PRO A 72 8.02 -6.62 -18.46
CA PRO A 72 8.10 -5.71 -19.61
C PRO A 72 9.25 -4.70 -19.52
N GLN A 73 9.69 -4.19 -20.67
CA GLN A 73 10.82 -3.25 -20.73
C GLN A 73 10.59 -1.98 -19.91
N HIS A 74 9.35 -1.48 -19.82
CA HIS A 74 9.05 -0.28 -19.04
C HIS A 74 9.31 -0.47 -17.53
N VAL A 75 9.03 -1.66 -16.97
CA VAL A 75 9.33 -2.00 -15.57
C VAL A 75 10.84 -2.04 -15.34
N LYS A 76 11.60 -2.62 -16.28
CA LYS A 76 13.07 -2.65 -16.24
C LYS A 76 13.67 -1.24 -16.28
N ASP A 77 13.14 -0.39 -17.15
CA ASP A 77 13.58 1.00 -17.28
C ASP A 77 13.21 1.83 -16.04
N PHE A 78 12.02 1.58 -15.46
CA PHE A 78 11.57 2.18 -14.21
C PHE A 78 12.56 1.90 -13.07
N TYR A 79 12.88 0.63 -12.79
CA TYR A 79 13.78 0.29 -11.69
C TYR A 79 15.20 0.75 -11.96
N ARG A 80 15.67 0.74 -13.22
CA ARG A 80 16.97 1.33 -13.56
C ARG A 80 17.02 2.81 -13.22
N GLU A 81 15.96 3.56 -13.54
CA GLU A 81 15.86 4.97 -13.19
C GLU A 81 15.80 5.18 -11.68
N GLN A 82 14.97 4.41 -10.96
CA GLN A 82 14.85 4.47 -9.51
C GLN A 82 16.20 4.19 -8.83
N HIS A 83 16.86 3.09 -9.18
CA HIS A 83 18.14 2.69 -8.61
C HIS A 83 19.23 3.71 -8.91
N THR A 84 19.20 4.37 -10.07
CA THR A 84 20.16 5.42 -10.41
C THR A 84 19.96 6.69 -9.58
N LYS A 85 18.70 7.09 -9.32
CA LYS A 85 18.37 8.43 -8.81
C LYS A 85 18.07 8.49 -7.32
N GLN A 86 17.70 7.38 -6.68
CA GLN A 86 17.49 7.30 -5.23
C GLN A 86 18.83 7.34 -4.49
N THR A 87 19.28 8.54 -4.17
CA THR A 87 20.50 8.84 -3.40
C THR A 87 20.15 9.35 -2.01
N VAL A 88 21.12 9.35 -1.09
CA VAL A 88 21.06 10.05 0.20
C VAL A 88 20.69 11.52 0.00
N ALA A 89 21.35 12.19 -0.95
CA ALA A 89 21.11 13.61 -1.24
C ALA A 89 19.66 13.87 -1.68
N TYR A 90 19.13 13.04 -2.60
CA TYR A 90 17.73 13.13 -3.02
C TYR A 90 16.77 12.90 -1.85
N ASN A 91 17.03 11.88 -1.04
CA ASN A 91 16.19 11.48 0.08
C ASN A 91 16.12 12.54 1.19
N LEU A 92 17.24 13.20 1.49
CA LEU A 92 17.29 14.35 2.40
C LEU A 92 16.49 15.54 1.85
N LYS A 93 16.66 15.83 0.56
CA LYS A 93 15.92 16.90 -0.11
C LYS A 93 14.41 16.64 -0.08
N ALA A 94 13.96 15.45 -0.47
CA ALA A 94 12.54 15.10 -0.53
C ALA A 94 11.85 15.21 0.84
N ARG A 95 12.52 14.73 1.90
CA ARG A 95 12.04 14.86 3.29
C ARG A 95 11.99 16.32 3.76
N ASN A 96 12.92 17.16 3.34
CA ASN A 96 12.88 18.58 3.64
C ASN A 96 11.77 19.30 2.86
N ASP A 97 11.64 19.02 1.57
CA ASP A 97 10.56 19.55 0.72
C ASP A 97 9.18 19.21 1.32
N PHE A 98 8.98 17.98 1.78
CA PHE A 98 7.73 17.56 2.44
C PHE A 98 7.33 18.44 3.62
N LYS A 99 8.29 18.88 4.45
CA LYS A 99 8.03 19.74 5.61
C LYS A 99 7.64 21.17 5.24
N THR A 100 8.01 21.61 4.04
CA THR A 100 7.85 23.01 3.61
C THR A 100 6.68 23.23 2.66
N ARG A 101 6.16 22.17 2.02
CA ARG A 101 5.07 22.26 1.06
C ARG A 101 3.70 22.18 1.76
N VAL A 102 2.78 23.01 1.31
CA VAL A 102 1.36 22.92 1.68
C VAL A 102 0.78 21.69 0.99
N ARG A 103 0.07 20.85 1.76
CA ARG A 103 -0.57 19.63 1.26
C ARG A 103 -1.95 19.96 0.70
N ALA A 104 -2.38 19.20 -0.29
CA ALA A 104 -3.75 19.28 -0.75
C ALA A 104 -4.71 18.78 0.34
N GLU A 105 -5.83 19.47 0.52
CA GLU A 105 -6.90 19.06 1.42
C GLU A 105 -7.94 18.28 0.61
N MET A 106 -8.23 17.06 1.04
CA MET A 106 -9.22 16.18 0.42
C MET A 106 -9.62 15.06 1.40
N THR A 107 -10.82 14.53 1.18
CA THR A 107 -11.29 13.31 1.84
C THR A 107 -10.58 12.07 1.30
N ILE A 108 -10.68 10.95 2.01
CA ILE A 108 -10.13 9.66 1.55
C ILE A 108 -10.75 9.22 0.23
N TRP A 109 -12.06 9.45 0.03
CA TRP A 109 -12.74 9.06 -1.20
C TRP A 109 -12.25 9.88 -2.40
N GLU A 110 -12.13 11.21 -2.26
CA GLU A 110 -11.55 12.08 -3.30
C GLU A 110 -10.09 11.70 -3.61
N ALA A 111 -9.32 11.32 -2.58
CA ALA A 111 -7.96 10.82 -2.77
C ALA A 111 -7.94 9.52 -3.59
N MET A 112 -8.86 8.60 -3.35
CA MET A 112 -9.02 7.35 -4.11
C MET A 112 -9.43 7.62 -5.56
N GLU A 113 -10.42 8.49 -5.79
CA GLU A 113 -10.85 8.90 -7.14
C GLU A 113 -9.69 9.52 -7.93
N LYS A 114 -8.90 10.37 -7.27
CA LYS A 114 -7.74 11.01 -7.87
C LYS A 114 -6.59 10.03 -8.10
N LEU A 115 -6.41 9.04 -7.25
CA LEU A 115 -5.42 7.98 -7.45
C LEU A 115 -5.79 7.11 -8.67
N ASN A 116 -7.08 6.92 -8.94
CA ASN A 116 -7.58 6.14 -10.07
C ASN A 116 -7.18 6.69 -11.45
N SER A 117 -6.68 7.93 -11.54
CA SER A 117 -6.14 8.49 -12.79
C SER A 117 -4.65 8.17 -13.01
N ILE A 118 -4.00 7.43 -12.12
CA ILE A 118 -2.57 7.07 -12.20
C ILE A 118 -2.46 5.60 -12.62
N ILE A 119 -1.53 5.33 -13.53
CA ILE A 119 -1.08 3.98 -13.89
C ILE A 119 0.27 3.77 -13.21
N ASP A 120 0.45 2.67 -12.47
CA ASP A 120 1.70 2.34 -11.78
C ASP A 120 2.69 1.64 -12.73
N ASP A 121 3.75 2.34 -13.13
CA ASP A 121 4.73 1.82 -14.10
C ASP A 121 5.71 0.78 -13.48
N SER A 122 5.65 0.56 -12.16
CA SER A 122 6.58 -0.32 -11.45
C SER A 122 6.06 -1.74 -11.26
N ASP A 123 4.75 -1.93 -11.40
CA ASP A 123 4.10 -3.19 -11.08
C ASP A 123 3.88 -4.04 -12.34
N PRO A 124 4.54 -5.21 -12.46
CA PRO A 124 4.34 -6.10 -13.60
C PRO A 124 2.96 -6.77 -13.61
N ASP A 125 2.20 -6.68 -12.50
CA ASP A 125 0.98 -7.46 -12.24
C ASP A 125 -0.32 -6.63 -12.30
N THR A 126 -0.30 -5.35 -12.70
CA THR A 126 -1.49 -4.46 -12.60
C THR A 126 -2.34 -4.37 -13.87
N ASP A 127 -3.37 -5.23 -13.95
CA ASP A 127 -4.52 -5.03 -14.85
C ASP A 127 -5.70 -4.31 -14.17
N LEU A 128 -5.63 -4.09 -12.84
CA LEU A 128 -6.70 -3.51 -12.03
C LEU A 128 -6.60 -2.00 -11.92
N SER A 129 -7.74 -1.33 -11.78
CA SER A 129 -7.76 0.07 -11.40
C SER A 129 -7.28 0.26 -9.96
N GLN A 130 -6.75 1.44 -9.63
CA GLN A 130 -6.22 1.70 -8.30
C GLN A 130 -7.30 1.60 -7.21
N ILE A 131 -8.55 1.99 -7.51
CA ILE A 131 -9.65 1.83 -6.55
C ILE A 131 -9.94 0.35 -6.28
N GLU A 132 -9.96 -0.49 -7.32
CA GLU A 132 -10.19 -1.92 -7.16
C GLU A 132 -9.10 -2.56 -6.31
N HIS A 133 -7.83 -2.20 -6.53
CA HIS A 133 -6.70 -2.66 -5.72
C HIS A 133 -6.85 -2.32 -4.23
N LEU A 134 -7.20 -1.06 -3.93
CA LEU A 134 -7.41 -0.58 -2.56
C LEU A 134 -8.59 -1.31 -1.89
N ILE A 135 -9.72 -1.43 -2.57
CA ILE A 135 -10.91 -2.11 -2.06
C ILE A 135 -10.65 -3.61 -1.89
N GLN A 136 -9.97 -4.26 -2.84
CA GLN A 136 -9.62 -5.67 -2.76
C GLN A 136 -8.73 -5.96 -1.55
N SER A 137 -7.75 -5.09 -1.29
CA SER A 137 -6.87 -5.19 -0.11
C SER A 137 -7.66 -5.05 1.19
N ALA A 138 -8.52 -4.04 1.29
CA ALA A 138 -9.37 -3.82 2.47
C ALA A 138 -10.37 -4.98 2.70
N GLU A 139 -11.01 -5.46 1.63
CA GLU A 139 -11.99 -6.55 1.71
C GLU A 139 -11.34 -7.89 2.03
N ALA A 140 -10.12 -8.16 1.55
CA ALA A 140 -9.36 -9.34 1.95
C ALA A 140 -9.10 -9.33 3.47
N MET A 141 -8.64 -8.20 4.02
CA MET A 141 -8.44 -8.04 5.46
C MET A 141 -9.75 -8.17 6.25
N ARG A 142 -10.86 -7.65 5.70
CA ARG A 142 -12.19 -7.79 6.33
C ARG A 142 -12.67 -9.24 6.35
N ARG A 143 -12.51 -9.97 5.24
CA ARG A 143 -12.86 -11.39 5.12
C ARG A 143 -12.06 -12.28 6.05
N ASP A 144 -10.78 -11.96 6.27
CA ASP A 144 -9.89 -12.62 7.22
C ASP A 144 -10.18 -12.21 8.69
N GLY A 145 -11.27 -11.48 8.95
CA GLY A 145 -11.69 -11.10 10.31
C GLY A 145 -10.76 -10.09 10.99
N LYS A 146 -9.84 -9.46 10.26
CA LYS A 146 -8.84 -8.55 10.84
C LYS A 146 -9.49 -7.29 11.45
N PRO A 147 -8.82 -6.61 12.40
CA PRO A 147 -9.37 -5.41 13.06
C PRO A 147 -9.73 -4.29 12.07
N ARG A 148 -10.71 -3.43 12.44
CA ARG A 148 -11.15 -2.31 11.58
C ARG A 148 -10.01 -1.39 11.14
N TRP A 149 -9.05 -1.11 12.03
CA TRP A 149 -7.90 -0.27 11.68
C TRP A 149 -7.06 -0.91 10.57
N MET A 150 -6.97 -2.24 10.52
CA MET A 150 -6.19 -2.97 9.52
C MET A 150 -6.90 -2.90 8.16
N GLN A 151 -8.23 -3.05 8.15
CA GLN A 151 -9.04 -2.86 6.93
C GLN A 151 -8.87 -1.45 6.35
N VAL A 152 -8.94 -0.42 7.19
CA VAL A 152 -8.67 0.97 6.79
C VAL A 152 -7.23 1.13 6.28
N THR A 153 -6.26 0.49 6.93
CA THR A 153 -4.87 0.49 6.49
C THR A 153 -4.74 -0.09 5.08
N GLY A 154 -5.37 -1.23 4.80
CA GLY A 154 -5.45 -1.81 3.46
C GLY A 154 -6.14 -0.90 2.44
N LEU A 155 -7.17 -0.14 2.85
CA LEU A 155 -7.86 0.80 1.96
C LEU A 155 -6.99 2.01 1.57
N ILE A 156 -6.08 2.45 2.45
CA ILE A 156 -5.35 3.71 2.24
C ILE A 156 -3.89 3.54 1.87
N HIS A 157 -3.30 2.34 2.00
CA HIS A 157 -1.85 2.13 1.94
C HIS A 157 -1.16 2.78 0.73
N ASP A 158 -1.80 2.74 -0.44
CA ASP A 158 -1.27 3.28 -1.69
C ASP A 158 -1.65 4.75 -1.98
N LEU A 159 -2.39 5.44 -1.10
CA LEU A 159 -2.76 6.85 -1.34
C LEU A 159 -1.56 7.79 -1.39
N GLY A 160 -0.39 7.37 -0.91
CA GLY A 160 0.85 8.13 -1.08
C GLY A 160 1.28 8.27 -2.54
N LYS A 161 0.78 7.43 -3.45
CA LYS A 161 1.04 7.51 -4.90
C LYS A 161 0.53 8.81 -5.53
N LEU A 162 -0.36 9.53 -4.86
CA LEU A 162 -0.78 10.89 -5.25
C LEU A 162 0.39 11.88 -5.37
N LEU A 163 1.56 11.58 -4.79
CA LEU A 163 2.80 12.32 -5.04
C LEU A 163 3.11 12.49 -6.54
N VAL A 164 2.74 11.52 -7.39
CA VAL A 164 2.87 11.64 -8.85
C VAL A 164 2.17 12.91 -9.36
N ILE A 165 0.97 13.19 -8.86
CA ILE A 165 0.19 14.37 -9.25
C ILE A 165 0.66 15.64 -8.52
N PHE A 166 1.22 15.50 -7.31
CA PHE A 166 1.69 16.63 -6.52
C PHE A 166 3.12 17.11 -6.87
N GLY A 167 3.60 16.76 -8.06
CA GLY A 167 4.84 17.28 -8.62
C GLY A 167 6.08 16.52 -8.15
N ALA A 168 5.97 15.21 -7.93
CA ALA A 168 7.13 14.34 -7.90
C ALA A 168 7.89 14.42 -9.25
N PRO A 169 9.23 14.25 -9.25
CA PRO A 169 10.03 14.35 -10.47
C PRO A 169 9.79 13.19 -11.47
N GLY A 170 9.10 12.13 -11.06
CA GLY A 170 8.75 10.97 -11.86
C GLY A 170 8.19 9.85 -10.98
N GLN A 171 7.67 8.78 -11.59
CA GLN A 171 7.13 7.62 -10.85
C GLN A 171 8.21 6.94 -9.99
N TRP A 172 9.48 6.93 -10.45
CA TRP A 172 10.63 6.36 -9.73
C TRP A 172 10.83 6.93 -8.31
N ALA A 173 10.31 8.14 -8.08
CA ALA A 173 10.36 8.85 -6.80
C ALA A 173 9.13 8.60 -5.91
N VAL A 174 8.23 7.72 -6.33
CA VAL A 174 6.92 7.53 -5.70
C VAL A 174 6.59 6.04 -5.51
N VAL A 175 6.59 5.25 -6.58
CA VAL A 175 6.17 3.84 -6.57
C VAL A 175 7.38 2.88 -6.55
N GLY A 176 7.11 1.58 -6.59
CA GLY A 176 8.12 0.52 -6.63
C GLY A 176 8.67 0.11 -5.26
N ASP A 177 9.40 -1.00 -5.26
CA ASP A 177 10.02 -1.55 -4.05
C ASP A 177 11.05 -0.58 -3.45
N THR A 178 11.03 -0.47 -2.12
CA THR A 178 11.94 0.42 -1.39
C THR A 178 13.17 -0.32 -0.88
N PHE A 179 14.26 0.43 -0.69
CA PHE A 179 15.54 -0.06 -0.15
C PHE A 179 16.20 1.02 0.70
N PRO A 180 17.10 0.66 1.64
CA PRO A 180 17.87 1.65 2.38
C PRO A 180 18.82 2.40 1.47
N VAL A 181 18.87 3.73 1.62
CA VAL A 181 19.92 4.56 1.02
C VAL A 181 21.00 4.86 2.05
N GLY A 182 22.22 5.21 1.62
CA GLY A 182 23.30 5.56 2.54
C GLY A 182 24.05 4.38 3.17
N CYS A 183 23.83 3.18 2.67
CA CYS A 183 24.63 1.98 2.92
C CYS A 183 24.69 1.14 1.64
N ARG A 184 25.52 0.09 1.64
CA ARG A 184 25.67 -0.81 0.49
C ARG A 184 24.32 -1.44 0.11
N PHE A 185 23.93 -1.29 -1.16
CA PHE A 185 22.72 -1.90 -1.70
C PHE A 185 22.76 -3.43 -1.60
N ASP A 186 21.62 -4.07 -1.37
CA ASP A 186 21.49 -5.53 -1.22
C ASP A 186 21.41 -6.23 -2.59
N ASP A 187 21.95 -7.45 -2.70
CA ASP A 187 21.74 -8.31 -3.87
C ASP A 187 20.28 -8.77 -4.00
N LYS A 188 19.51 -8.67 -2.91
CA LYS A 188 18.08 -8.99 -2.87
C LYS A 188 17.18 -7.83 -3.31
N CYS A 189 17.73 -6.64 -3.60
CA CYS A 189 16.98 -5.60 -4.30
C CYS A 189 16.55 -6.12 -5.69
N VAL A 190 15.48 -5.56 -6.25
CA VAL A 190 15.07 -5.86 -7.63
C VAL A 190 16.27 -5.66 -8.57
N TYR A 191 16.51 -6.59 -9.50
CA TYR A 191 17.69 -6.61 -10.38
C TYR A 191 19.08 -6.63 -9.69
N GLY A 192 19.13 -6.86 -8.38
CA GLY A 192 20.33 -7.03 -7.58
C GLY A 192 21.18 -5.76 -7.43
N ASN A 193 22.26 -5.88 -6.65
CA ASN A 193 23.15 -4.77 -6.31
C ASN A 193 23.77 -4.11 -7.57
N LYS A 194 24.05 -4.89 -8.62
CA LYS A 194 24.64 -4.38 -9.87
C LYS A 194 23.76 -3.39 -10.62
N SER A 195 22.45 -3.42 -10.43
CA SER A 195 21.55 -2.46 -11.06
C SER A 195 21.71 -1.01 -10.57
N PHE A 196 22.50 -0.82 -9.50
CA PHE A 196 22.83 0.47 -8.90
C PHE A 196 24.17 1.05 -9.39
N ASP A 197 24.84 0.44 -10.37
CA ASP A 197 26.18 0.86 -10.83
C ASP A 197 26.26 2.33 -11.28
N ALA A 198 25.16 2.87 -11.83
CA ALA A 198 25.02 4.25 -12.23
C ALA A 198 24.63 5.20 -11.09
N ASN A 199 24.31 4.69 -9.89
CA ASN A 199 23.98 5.50 -8.73
C ASN A 199 25.27 6.15 -8.17
N PRO A 200 25.30 7.48 -7.96
CA PRO A 200 26.45 8.16 -7.38
C PRO A 200 26.89 7.61 -6.01
N ASP A 201 25.95 7.10 -5.21
CA ASP A 201 26.23 6.56 -3.88
C ASP A 201 26.84 5.14 -3.92
N TYR A 202 26.78 4.45 -5.07
CA TYR A 202 27.21 3.05 -5.20
C TYR A 202 28.70 2.84 -4.91
N ASN A 203 29.55 3.74 -5.42
CA ASN A 203 31.00 3.72 -5.21
C ASN A 203 31.47 4.79 -4.21
N ASP A 204 30.55 5.45 -3.51
CA ASP A 204 30.90 6.47 -2.53
C ASP A 204 31.58 5.83 -1.31
N SER A 205 32.71 6.38 -0.87
CA SER A 205 33.50 5.80 0.24
C SER A 205 32.76 5.71 1.57
N ILE A 206 31.74 6.54 1.78
CA ILE A 206 30.90 6.55 2.98
C ILE A 206 29.79 5.51 2.80
N TYR A 207 29.05 5.55 1.69
CA TYR A 207 27.82 4.78 1.51
C TYR A 207 28.05 3.34 1.01
N SER A 208 29.17 3.05 0.34
CA SER A 208 29.46 1.72 -0.20
C SER A 208 29.83 0.66 0.86
N SER A 209 30.05 1.07 2.10
CA SER A 209 30.28 0.15 3.21
C SER A 209 28.98 -0.53 3.65
N GLU A 210 29.09 -1.68 4.33
CA GLU A 210 27.94 -2.50 4.70
C GLU A 210 26.87 -1.74 5.49
N HIS A 211 27.30 -0.92 6.46
CA HIS A 211 26.41 -0.13 7.29
C HIS A 211 26.36 1.34 6.87
N GLY A 212 27.32 1.81 6.07
CA GLY A 212 27.37 3.19 5.60
C GLY A 212 27.23 4.21 6.72
N ILE A 213 26.16 5.00 6.68
CA ILE A 213 25.84 6.00 7.71
C ILE A 213 25.15 5.43 8.97
N TYR A 214 24.83 4.14 8.99
CA TYR A 214 24.06 3.49 10.05
C TYR A 214 24.95 2.80 11.09
N THR A 215 24.42 2.72 12.32
CA THR A 215 24.98 1.84 13.36
C THR A 215 24.28 0.48 13.27
N PRO A 216 25.00 -0.65 13.41
CA PRO A 216 24.38 -1.97 13.46
C PRO A 216 23.31 -2.05 14.56
N GLY A 217 22.13 -2.58 14.22
CA GLY A 217 21.00 -2.70 15.15
C GLY A 217 20.36 -1.37 15.54
N CYS A 218 20.45 -0.35 14.68
CA CYS A 218 19.77 0.92 14.92
C CYS A 218 18.23 0.81 14.83
N GLY A 219 17.70 -0.30 14.32
CA GLY A 219 16.28 -0.49 14.07
C GLY A 219 15.79 0.26 12.83
N LEU A 220 14.75 -0.28 12.18
CA LEU A 220 14.26 0.24 10.89
C LEU A 220 13.76 1.68 10.96
N ASP A 221 13.29 2.14 12.12
CA ASP A 221 12.84 3.52 12.28
C ASP A 221 13.95 4.55 12.06
N ASN A 222 15.21 4.15 12.28
CA ASN A 222 16.41 4.95 12.09
C ASN A 222 17.09 4.73 10.73
N VAL A 223 16.49 3.90 9.86
CA VAL A 223 16.98 3.65 8.50
C VAL A 223 16.26 4.58 7.53
N MET A 224 17.02 5.27 6.69
CA MET A 224 16.46 6.08 5.61
C MET A 224 16.15 5.17 4.43
N LEU A 225 14.90 4.73 4.33
CA LEU A 225 14.39 4.07 3.14
C LEU A 225 14.22 5.07 2.01
N GLY A 226 14.36 4.60 0.77
CA GLY A 226 14.10 5.37 -0.44
C GLY A 226 12.75 6.09 -0.37
N TRP A 227 12.75 7.37 -0.75
CA TRP A 227 11.56 8.21 -0.67
C TRP A 227 10.53 7.74 -1.70
N GLY A 228 9.29 7.58 -1.24
CA GLY A 228 8.17 7.11 -2.03
C GLY A 228 6.84 7.27 -1.30
N HIS A 229 5.81 6.57 -1.81
CA HIS A 229 4.45 6.61 -1.29
C HIS A 229 4.35 6.13 0.16
N ASP A 230 5.12 5.09 0.56
CA ASP A 230 5.18 4.59 1.94
C ASP A 230 5.55 5.69 2.95
N GLU A 231 6.74 6.26 2.82
CA GLU A 231 7.27 7.26 3.76
C GLU A 231 6.43 8.54 3.75
N TYR A 232 5.97 8.95 2.56
CA TYR A 232 5.08 10.10 2.42
C TYR A 232 3.76 9.89 3.15
N LEU A 233 3.08 8.78 2.89
CA LEU A 233 1.78 8.52 3.50
C LEU A 233 1.93 8.33 5.01
N TYR A 234 2.96 7.62 5.47
CA TYR A 234 3.31 7.50 6.89
C TYR A 234 3.34 8.87 7.57
N HIS A 235 4.08 9.83 7.01
CA HIS A 235 4.16 11.18 7.59
C HIS A 235 2.84 11.95 7.52
N VAL A 236 1.99 11.71 6.51
CA VAL A 236 0.66 12.32 6.44
C VAL A 236 -0.24 11.78 7.55
N VAL A 237 -0.35 10.46 7.68
CA VAL A 237 -1.33 9.83 8.58
C VAL A 237 -0.87 9.77 10.03
N LYS A 238 0.44 9.79 10.29
CA LYS A 238 1.00 9.81 11.66
C LYS A 238 0.46 10.98 12.47
N ASP A 239 0.36 12.15 11.86
CA ASP A 239 -0.04 13.38 12.55
C ASP A 239 -1.55 13.71 12.37
N GLN A 240 -2.21 13.10 11.38
CA GLN A 240 -3.58 13.46 10.97
C GLN A 240 -4.61 12.34 11.19
N SER A 241 -4.22 11.23 11.81
CA SER A 241 -5.12 10.09 12.06
C SER A 241 -5.02 9.55 13.49
N LYS A 242 -5.87 8.58 13.81
CA LYS A 242 -5.85 7.80 15.06
C LYS A 242 -5.42 6.35 14.81
N LEU A 243 -4.72 6.10 13.72
CA LEU A 243 -4.22 4.77 13.39
C LEU A 243 -3.17 4.34 14.43
N PRO A 244 -3.18 3.05 14.86
CA PRO A 244 -2.22 2.55 15.82
C PRO A 244 -0.82 2.40 15.18
N ASP A 245 0.22 2.22 15.99
CA ASP A 245 1.60 2.13 15.52
C ASP A 245 1.82 0.99 14.52
N GLU A 246 1.10 -0.12 14.67
CA GLU A 246 1.13 -1.25 13.73
C GLU A 246 0.62 -0.86 12.34
N ALA A 247 -0.43 -0.04 12.26
CA ALA A 247 -0.95 0.47 11.00
C ALA A 247 0.06 1.41 10.33
N LEU A 248 0.68 2.28 11.12
CA LEU A 248 1.72 3.18 10.63
C LEU A 248 2.94 2.41 10.12
N ALA A 249 3.34 1.34 10.81
CA ALA A 249 4.42 0.46 10.37
C ALA A 249 4.05 -0.31 9.09
N MET A 250 2.82 -0.80 8.96
CA MET A 250 2.33 -1.42 7.73
C MET A 250 2.42 -0.43 6.55
N ILE A 251 1.93 0.79 6.71
CA ILE A 251 2.01 1.82 5.66
C ILE A 251 3.47 2.15 5.32
N ARG A 252 4.34 2.31 6.32
CA ARG A 252 5.72 2.76 6.10
C ARG A 252 6.62 1.71 5.45
N TYR A 253 6.29 0.43 5.60
CA TYR A 253 7.21 -0.67 5.26
C TYR A 253 6.59 -1.71 4.30
N HIS A 254 5.42 -1.45 3.70
CA HIS A 254 4.77 -2.45 2.84
C HIS A 254 5.48 -2.64 1.50
N SER A 255 6.14 -1.60 0.97
CA SER A 255 7.00 -1.70 -0.21
C SER A 255 8.43 -2.13 0.12
N PHE A 256 8.76 -2.29 1.40
CA PHE A 256 10.07 -2.80 1.82
C PHE A 256 10.07 -4.34 1.78
N TYR A 257 10.22 -4.87 0.57
CA TYR A 257 9.98 -6.28 0.27
C TYR A 257 10.93 -7.22 1.02
N ARG A 258 10.44 -8.44 1.30
CA ARG A 258 11.15 -9.48 2.07
C ARG A 258 12.40 -9.93 1.33
N GLY A 259 13.52 -9.31 1.66
CA GLY A 259 14.84 -9.72 1.23
C GLY A 259 15.89 -8.68 1.58
N THR A 260 15.56 -7.41 1.39
CA THR A 260 16.46 -6.30 1.66
C THR A 260 16.67 -6.14 3.18
N SER A 261 17.93 -6.34 3.62
CA SER A 261 18.56 -5.74 4.81
C SER A 261 17.87 -5.78 6.20
N ARG A 262 16.68 -6.37 6.36
CA ARG A 262 15.96 -6.54 7.64
C ARG A 262 16.83 -7.26 8.68
N GLU A 263 17.61 -8.24 8.22
CA GLU A 263 18.54 -9.02 9.04
C GLU A 263 19.90 -8.34 9.26
N ARG A 264 20.27 -7.36 8.41
CA ARG A 264 21.62 -6.74 8.43
C ARG A 264 21.70 -5.44 9.22
N ILE A 265 20.65 -4.61 9.17
CA ILE A 265 20.67 -3.27 9.78
C ILE A 265 19.66 -3.13 10.93
N GLY A 266 18.53 -3.84 10.84
CA GLY A 266 17.39 -3.66 11.75
C GLY A 266 17.25 -4.68 12.89
N GLY A 267 18.24 -5.54 13.11
CA GLY A 267 18.24 -6.57 14.17
C GLY A 267 18.38 -6.01 15.58
#